data_AF-A0A167E1X9-F1
#
_entry.id   AF-A0A167E1X9-F1
#
_cell.length_a   1.000
_cell.length_b   1.000
_cell.length_c   1.000
_cell.angle_alpha   90.00
_cell.angle_beta   90.00
_cell.angle_gamma   90.00
#
_symmetry.space_group_name_H-M   'P 1'
#
loop_
_entity.id
_entity.type
_entity.pdbx_description
1 polymer ?
#
loop_
_entity_poly.entity_id
_entity_poly.type
_entity_poly.pdbx_seq_one_letter_code
_entity_poly.pdbx_strand_id
1 'polypeptide(L)'
;MLISLGQEPTTEELENMMGKMASPLTFSAYLTGMSHNLSQLSSKKELLAAFEAFQDEEAAENNSGVIGLDELRDSLAEYGMDHQDIEQSLAAFTRSSGFSGEHFMYRDFVNLLRGEDN
;
A
#
# COMPACT_ATOMS: atom_id res chain seq x y z
N MET A 1 18.86 -10.11 -14.96
CA MET A 1 18.74 -9.07 -13.90
C MET A 1 18.08 -9.62 -12.65
N LEU A 2 16.90 -10.24 -12.70
CA LEU A 2 16.20 -10.73 -11.50
C LEU A 2 16.98 -11.84 -10.75
N ILE A 3 17.59 -12.78 -11.48
CA ILE A 3 18.51 -13.79 -10.92
C ILE A 3 19.71 -13.13 -10.22
N SER A 4 20.21 -12.01 -10.75
CA SER A 4 21.32 -11.25 -10.15
C SER A 4 20.92 -10.51 -8.87
N LEU A 5 19.62 -10.30 -8.65
CA LEU A 5 19.04 -9.75 -7.42
C LEU A 5 18.62 -10.86 -6.43
N GLY A 6 18.95 -12.13 -6.72
CA GLY A 6 18.60 -13.28 -5.88
C GLY A 6 17.14 -13.73 -6.02
N GLN A 7 16.44 -13.29 -7.06
CA GLN A 7 15.07 -13.72 -7.35
C GLN A 7 15.05 -14.79 -8.44
N GLU A 8 14.20 -15.79 -8.29
CA GLU A 8 13.99 -16.88 -9.25
C GLU A 8 12.58 -16.80 -9.87
N PRO A 9 12.30 -15.81 -10.74
CA PRO A 9 11.01 -15.69 -11.40
C PRO A 9 10.82 -16.81 -12.44
N THR A 10 9.59 -17.28 -12.58
CA THR A 10 9.18 -18.21 -13.63
C THR A 10 9.06 -17.51 -14.98
N THR A 11 9.17 -18.27 -16.07
CA THR A 11 9.02 -17.71 -17.43
C THR A 11 7.64 -17.09 -17.65
N GLU A 12 6.59 -17.68 -17.08
CA GLU A 12 5.21 -17.18 -17.16
C GLU A 12 5.07 -15.81 -16.47
N GLU A 13 5.69 -15.62 -15.30
CA GLU A 13 5.71 -14.32 -14.62
C GLU A 13 6.41 -13.24 -15.46
N LEU A 14 7.52 -13.59 -16.12
CA LEU A 14 8.25 -12.66 -17.00
C LEU A 14 7.41 -12.27 -18.22
N GLU A 15 6.74 -13.23 -18.84
CA GLU A 15 5.86 -13.00 -19.99
C GLU A 15 4.67 -12.12 -19.59
N ASN A 16 4.06 -12.38 -18.44
CA ASN A 16 2.98 -11.57 -17.90
C ASN A 16 3.45 -10.13 -17.60
N MET A 17 4.61 -9.97 -16.96
CA MET A 17 5.19 -8.64 -16.69
C MET A 17 5.49 -7.87 -17.97
N MET A 18 6.06 -8.53 -18.99
CA MET A 18 6.32 -7.92 -20.28
C MET A 18 5.03 -7.59 -21.04
N GLY A 19 4.00 -8.42 -20.91
CA GLY A 19 2.69 -8.21 -21.53
C GLY A 19 1.92 -7.01 -20.98
N LYS A 20 2.24 -6.56 -19.75
CA LYS A 20 1.65 -5.35 -19.14
C LYS A 20 2.19 -4.04 -19.72
N MET A 21 3.23 -4.10 -20.56
CA MET A 21 3.87 -2.93 -21.14
C MET A 21 3.83 -2.97 -22.67
N ALA A 22 3.92 -1.79 -23.30
CA ALA A 22 3.98 -1.72 -24.75
C ALA A 22 5.27 -2.37 -25.28
N SER A 23 5.15 -3.18 -26.34
CA SER A 23 6.27 -3.76 -27.07
C SER A 23 6.57 -2.95 -28.34
N PRO A 24 7.84 -2.61 -28.64
CA PRO A 24 9.04 -2.91 -27.87
C PRO A 24 9.15 -2.09 -26.58
N LEU A 25 9.68 -2.70 -25.51
CA LEU A 25 9.91 -2.05 -24.22
C LEU A 25 11.06 -1.04 -24.32
N THR A 26 10.76 0.13 -24.87
CA THR A 26 11.65 1.29 -24.88
C THR A 26 11.60 2.00 -23.53
N PHE A 27 12.57 2.87 -23.25
CA PHE A 27 12.56 3.69 -22.04
C PHE A 27 11.28 4.54 -21.94
N SER A 28 10.80 5.10 -23.05
CA SER A 28 9.54 5.84 -23.10
C SER A 28 8.34 4.95 -22.78
N ALA A 29 8.28 3.72 -23.33
CA ALA A 29 7.22 2.76 -23.02
C ALA A 29 7.21 2.37 -21.53
N TYR A 30 8.39 2.20 -20.94
CA TYR A 30 8.55 1.94 -19.50
C TYR A 30 8.05 3.11 -18.66
N LEU A 31 8.46 4.36 -18.98
CA LEU A 31 7.99 5.55 -18.27
C LEU A 31 6.48 5.71 -18.38
N THR A 32 5.90 5.52 -19.57
CA THR A 32 4.44 5.60 -19.75
C THR A 32 3.72 4.55 -18.92
N GLY A 33 4.20 3.29 -18.91
CA GLY A 33 3.62 2.23 -18.10
C GLY A 33 3.70 2.52 -16.60
N MET A 34 4.87 2.95 -16.11
CA MET A 34 5.05 3.33 -14.71
C MET A 34 4.23 4.55 -14.31
N SER A 35 4.22 5.61 -15.12
CA SER A 35 3.41 6.80 -14.87
C SER A 35 1.92 6.48 -14.83
N HIS A 36 1.44 5.57 -15.68
CA HIS A 36 0.05 5.11 -15.63
C HIS A 36 -0.25 4.42 -14.30
N ASN A 37 0.57 3.47 -13.87
CA ASN A 37 0.38 2.76 -12.60
C ASN A 37 0.43 3.72 -11.39
N LEU A 38 1.37 4.66 -11.37
CA LEU A 38 1.49 5.65 -10.30
C LEU A 38 0.33 6.66 -10.29
N SER A 39 -0.24 6.98 -11.45
CA SER A 39 -1.37 7.91 -11.56
C SER A 39 -2.69 7.35 -11.02
N GLN A 40 -2.81 6.02 -10.90
CA GLN A 40 -3.98 5.38 -10.30
C GLN A 40 -4.03 5.52 -8.78
N LEU A 41 -2.93 5.88 -8.14
CA LEU A 41 -2.88 6.11 -6.69
C LEU A 41 -3.44 7.50 -6.37
N SER A 42 -4.39 7.54 -5.42
CA SER A 42 -4.90 8.79 -4.84
C SER A 42 -3.78 9.68 -4.31
N SER A 43 -4.03 10.99 -4.23
CA SER A 43 -3.03 11.92 -3.70
C SER A 43 -2.74 11.63 -2.23
N LYS A 44 -1.54 12.02 -1.76
CA LYS A 44 -1.15 11.90 -0.33
C LYS A 44 -2.21 12.50 0.59
N LYS A 45 -2.72 13.68 0.24
CA LYS A 45 -3.76 14.38 1.01
C LYS A 45 -5.06 13.58 1.11
N GLU A 46 -5.51 13.00 0.00
CA GLU A 46 -6.73 12.18 -0.02
C GLU A 46 -6.56 10.89 0.79
N LEU A 47 -5.39 10.25 0.69
CA LEU A 47 -5.10 9.04 1.48
C LEU A 47 -5.05 9.35 2.98
N LEU A 48 -4.38 10.43 3.38
CA LEU A 48 -4.36 10.87 4.79
C LEU A 48 -5.76 11.18 5.30
N ALA A 49 -6.54 11.96 4.55
CA ALA A 49 -7.92 12.29 4.93
C ALA A 49 -8.83 11.06 5.00
N ALA A 50 -8.63 10.07 4.12
CA ALA A 50 -9.38 8.82 4.16
C ALA A 50 -9.07 7.99 5.42
N PHE A 51 -7.80 7.91 5.83
CA PHE A 51 -7.41 7.22 7.05
C PHE A 51 -7.81 7.99 8.33
N GLU A 52 -7.77 9.31 8.31
CA GLU A 52 -8.26 10.15 9.42
C GLU A 52 -9.74 9.88 9.75
N ALA A 53 -10.54 9.41 8.80
CA ALA A 53 -11.94 9.02 9.05
C ALA A 53 -12.10 7.77 9.93
N PHE A 54 -11.05 6.96 10.09
CA PHE A 54 -11.03 5.77 10.95
C PHE A 54 -10.33 6.02 12.29
N GLN A 55 -9.83 7.23 12.51
CA GLN A 55 -9.10 7.57 13.73
C GLN A 55 -10.08 7.98 14.83
N ASP A 56 -9.87 7.47 16.05
CA ASP A 56 -10.66 7.87 17.21
C ASP A 56 -10.57 9.36 17.50
N GLU A 57 -11.62 9.93 18.08
CA GLU A 57 -11.69 11.36 18.41
C GLU A 57 -10.51 11.81 19.30
N GLU A 58 -10.16 11.03 20.33
CA GLU A 58 -9.02 11.32 21.21
C GLU A 58 -7.67 11.26 20.48
N ALA A 59 -7.54 10.32 19.54
CA ALA A 59 -6.34 10.19 18.73
C ALA A 59 -6.26 11.34 17.72
N ALA A 60 -7.38 11.78 17.16
CA ALA A 60 -7.50 12.85 16.18
C ALA A 60 -7.14 14.21 16.78
N GLU A 61 -7.57 14.50 18.01
CA GLU A 61 -7.18 15.73 18.74
C GLU A 61 -5.67 15.83 18.93
N ASN A 62 -5.00 14.70 19.18
CA ASN A 62 -3.55 14.64 19.37
C ASN A 62 -2.76 14.53 18.06
N ASN A 63 -3.44 14.53 16.91
CA ASN A 63 -2.81 14.38 15.60
C ASN A 63 -1.87 13.16 15.52
N SER A 64 -2.22 12.09 16.25
CA SER A 64 -1.32 10.97 16.55
C SER A 64 -0.92 10.16 15.32
N GLY A 65 -1.77 10.13 14.28
CA GLY A 65 -1.46 9.43 13.04
C GLY A 65 -1.60 7.91 13.14
N VAL A 66 -2.40 7.43 14.10
CA VAL A 66 -2.58 6.02 14.41
C VAL A 66 -4.06 5.65 14.40
N ILE A 67 -4.37 4.40 14.07
CA ILE A 67 -5.72 3.81 14.11
C ILE A 67 -5.65 2.50 14.90
N GLY A 68 -6.61 2.20 15.76
CA GLY A 68 -6.69 0.90 16.43
C GLY A 68 -6.89 -0.24 15.43
N LEU A 69 -6.10 -1.31 15.50
CA LEU A 69 -6.19 -2.39 14.51
C LEU A 69 -7.52 -3.15 14.57
N ASP A 70 -8.07 -3.35 15.77
CA ASP A 70 -9.32 -4.07 15.93
C ASP A 70 -10.50 -3.25 15.39
N GLU A 71 -10.51 -1.93 15.62
CA GLU A 71 -11.50 -1.02 15.05
C GLU A 71 -11.37 -0.90 13.54
N LEU A 72 -10.14 -0.90 13.01
CA LEU A 72 -9.92 -0.91 11.57
C LEU A 72 -10.45 -2.20 10.93
N ARG A 73 -10.24 -3.36 11.57
CA ARG A 73 -10.79 -4.64 11.11
C ARG A 73 -12.32 -4.61 11.09
N ASP A 74 -12.92 -4.18 12.19
CA ASP A 74 -14.37 -4.13 12.34
C ASP A 74 -14.99 -3.17 11.32
N SER A 75 -14.37 -2.00 11.13
CA SER A 75 -14.80 -1.01 10.14
C SER A 75 -14.70 -1.56 8.72
N LEU A 76 -13.57 -2.18 8.35
CA LEU A 76 -13.39 -2.76 7.00
C LEU A 76 -14.40 -3.89 6.73
N ALA A 77 -14.72 -4.70 7.75
CA ALA A 77 -15.74 -5.72 7.66
C ALA A 77 -17.14 -5.12 7.49
N GLU A 78 -17.46 -4.03 8.22
CA GLU A 78 -18.73 -3.30 8.07
C GLU A 78 -18.89 -2.70 6.67
N TYR A 79 -17.81 -2.19 6.07
CA TYR A 79 -17.80 -1.71 4.69
C TYR A 79 -17.81 -2.83 3.63
N GLY A 80 -17.86 -4.10 4.05
CA GLY A 80 -18.10 -5.25 3.17
C GLY A 80 -16.84 -5.91 2.63
N MET A 81 -15.67 -5.67 3.21
CA MET A 81 -14.45 -6.41 2.88
C MET A 81 -14.49 -7.81 3.50
N ASP A 82 -14.05 -8.83 2.76
CA ASP A 82 -13.98 -10.20 3.27
C ASP A 82 -12.91 -10.33 4.35
N HIS A 83 -13.17 -11.18 5.35
CA HIS A 83 -12.26 -11.38 6.47
C HIS A 83 -10.87 -11.89 6.03
N GLN A 84 -10.79 -12.72 4.98
CA GLN A 84 -9.51 -13.17 4.44
C GLN A 84 -8.73 -12.01 3.79
N ASP A 85 -9.41 -11.14 3.07
CA ASP A 85 -8.80 -9.97 2.41
C ASP A 85 -8.32 -8.96 3.46
N ILE A 86 -9.07 -8.76 4.55
CA ILE A 86 -8.68 -7.90 5.67
C ILE A 86 -7.40 -8.43 6.32
N GLU A 87 -7.39 -9.70 6.72
CA GLU A 87 -6.22 -10.28 7.39
C GLU A 87 -5.00 -10.34 6.47
N GLN A 88 -5.17 -10.64 5.17
CA GLN A 88 -4.07 -10.61 4.21
C GLN A 88 -3.51 -9.20 4.03
N SER A 89 -4.38 -8.21 3.92
CA SER A 89 -4.00 -6.80 3.74
C SER A 89 -3.30 -6.26 4.97
N LEU A 90 -3.81 -6.54 6.18
CA LEU A 90 -3.21 -6.10 7.43
C LEU A 90 -1.93 -6.88 7.77
N ALA A 91 -1.84 -8.20 7.48
CA ALA A 91 -0.67 -9.01 7.80
C ALA A 91 0.61 -8.52 7.10
N ALA A 92 0.49 -7.92 5.92
CA ALA A 92 1.62 -7.33 5.18
C ALA A 92 2.19 -6.10 5.88
N PHE A 93 1.36 -5.37 6.65
CA PHE A 93 1.71 -4.10 7.27
C PHE A 93 1.67 -4.13 8.80
N THR A 94 1.53 -5.30 9.43
CA THR A 94 1.49 -5.44 10.91
C THR A 94 2.52 -6.42 11.46
N ARG A 95 3.52 -6.85 10.66
CA ARG A 95 4.55 -7.81 11.11
C ARG A 95 5.63 -7.19 12.01
N SER A 96 6.16 -8.04 12.90
CA SER A 96 6.86 -7.82 14.18
C SER A 96 8.16 -6.99 14.23
N SER A 97 8.42 -6.09 13.28
CA SER A 97 9.64 -5.26 13.33
C SER A 97 9.54 -3.85 12.72
N GLY A 98 8.34 -3.28 12.61
CA GLY A 98 8.20 -1.87 12.19
C GLY A 98 6.81 -1.28 12.36
N PHE A 99 5.76 -2.11 12.21
CA PHE A 99 4.34 -1.71 12.29
C PHE A 99 3.47 -2.67 13.11
N SER A 100 4.09 -3.60 13.85
CA SER A 100 3.39 -4.54 14.71
C SER A 100 3.11 -3.91 16.06
N GLY A 101 1.92 -3.38 16.23
CA GLY A 101 1.36 -3.01 17.52
C GLY A 101 -0.16 -3.18 17.48
N GLU A 102 -0.84 -2.82 18.56
CA GLU A 102 -2.31 -2.68 18.57
C GLU A 102 -2.81 -1.55 17.64
N HIS A 103 -1.89 -0.80 17.02
CA HIS A 103 -2.16 0.40 16.25
C HIS A 103 -1.52 0.33 14.87
N PHE A 104 -2.26 0.81 13.87
CA PHE A 104 -1.83 1.02 12.49
C PHE A 104 -1.34 2.45 12.27
N MET A 105 -0.05 2.60 11.95
CA MET A 105 0.61 3.89 11.73
C MET A 105 0.35 4.39 10.29
N TYR A 106 -0.87 4.86 10.00
CA TYR A 106 -1.29 5.17 8.64
C TYR A 106 -0.46 6.30 8.00
N ARG A 107 0.08 7.23 8.80
CA ARG A 107 0.92 8.32 8.27
C ARG A 107 2.21 7.80 7.68
N ASP A 108 2.89 6.92 8.41
CA ASP A 108 4.12 6.28 7.95
C ASP A 108 3.85 5.39 6.74
N PHE A 109 2.71 4.69 6.74
CA PHE A 109 2.25 3.92 5.59
C PHE A 109 2.03 4.80 4.34
N VAL A 110 1.31 5.92 4.47
CA VAL A 110 1.07 6.83 3.34
C VAL A 110 2.37 7.51 2.88
N ASN A 111 3.27 7.87 3.80
CA ASN A 111 4.59 8.41 3.49
C ASN A 111 5.43 7.41 2.69
N LEU A 112 5.43 6.14 3.09
CA LEU A 112 6.10 5.06 2.37
C LEU A 112 5.51 4.87 0.96
N LEU A 113 4.18 4.89 0.84
CA LEU A 113 3.49 4.61 -0.42
C LEU A 113 3.64 5.72 -1.45
N ARG A 114 3.54 6.99 -1.03
CA ARG A 114 3.59 8.14 -1.94
C ARG A 114 4.99 8.68 -2.16
N GLY A 115 5.94 8.31 -1.29
CA GLY A 115 7.29 8.85 -1.28
C GLY A 115 7.26 10.35 -1.06
N GLU A 116 7.50 10.81 0.17
CA GLU A 116 7.93 12.20 0.37
C GLU A 116 9.33 12.23 0.98
N ASP A 117 10.13 13.09 0.34
CA ASP A 117 11.46 13.53 0.75
C ASP A 117 11.41 14.17 2.15
N ASN A 118 12.36 13.79 3.00
CA ASN A 118 12.79 14.67 4.10
C ASN A 118 13.47 15.91 3.53
#